data_AF-A0A6B1GKI8-F1
#
_entry.id   AF-A0A6B1GKI8-F1
#
_cell.length_a   1.000
_cell.length_b   1.000
_cell.length_c   1.000
_cell.angle_alpha   90.00
_cell.angle_beta   90.00
_cell.angle_gamma   90.00
#
_symmetry.space_group_name_H-M   'P 1'
#
loop_
_entity.id
_entity.type
_entity.pdbx_description
1 polymer ?
#
loop_
_entity_poly.entity_id
_entity_poly.type
_entity_poly.pdbx_seq_one_letter_code
_entity_poly.pdbx_strand_id
1 'polypeptide(L)' 'MKSVHKLLEIEDLQLTLPDRSRRRPFGQIPEAKILTNISLAINEGESLGVVGDSGSGKTSLGRT' A
#
# COMPACT_ATOMS: atom_id res chain seq x y z
N MET A 1 16.54 -29.39 7.56
CA MET A 1 16.24 -28.23 6.68
C MET A 1 14.98 -27.57 7.21
N LYS A 2 15.03 -26.31 7.67
CA LYS A 2 13.82 -25.59 8.05
C LYS A 2 13.06 -25.25 6.77
N SER A 3 11.83 -25.72 6.66
CA SER A 3 10.92 -25.38 5.57
C SER A 3 10.62 -23.88 5.67
N VAL A 4 10.96 -23.11 4.63
CA VAL A 4 10.66 -21.67 4.58
C VAL A 4 9.21 -21.53 4.13
N HIS A 5 8.32 -21.25 5.06
CA HIS A 5 6.91 -21.04 4.79
C HIS A 5 6.67 -19.55 4.53
N LYS A 6 6.10 -19.22 3.35
CA LYS A 6 5.63 -17.85 3.08
C LYS A 6 4.40 -17.59 3.96
N LEU A 7 4.43 -16.49 4.71
CA LEU A 7 3.33 -16.04 5.55
C LEU A 7 2.40 -15.07 4.79
N LEU A 8 3.00 -14.20 3.97
CA LEU A 8 2.28 -13.22 3.16
C LEU A 8 2.93 -13.14 1.78
N GLU A 9 2.11 -13.05 0.74
CA GLU A 9 2.55 -12.78 -0.63
C GLU A 9 1.54 -11.80 -1.24
N ILE A 10 2.07 -10.69 -1.75
CA ILE A 10 1.32 -9.64 -2.44
C ILE A 10 1.97 -9.47 -3.80
N GLU A 11 1.15 -9.47 -4.84
CA GLU A 11 1.56 -9.24 -6.22
C GLU A 11 0.76 -8.07 -6.81
N ASP A 12 1.46 -7.13 -7.45
CA ASP A 12 0.91 -5.95 -8.14
C ASP A 12 -0.22 -5.23 -7.39
N LEU A 13 -0.02 -4.96 -6.10
CA LEU A 13 -1.01 -4.23 -5.31
C LEU A 13 -1.09 -2.78 -5.79
N GLN A 14 -2.32 -2.41 -6.15
CA GLN A 14 -2.71 -1.08 -6.63
C GLN A 14 -3.80 -0.54 -5.69
N LEU A 15 -3.71 0.73 -5.32
CA LEU A 15 -4.76 1.40 -4.56
C LEU A 15 -4.97 2.81 -5.08
N THR A 16 -6.18 3.10 -5.51
CA THR A 16 -6.62 4.44 -5.92
C THR A 16 -7.78 4.87 -5.04
N LEU A 17 -7.71 6.08 -4.49
CA LEU A 17 -8.73 6.64 -3.60
C LEU A 17 -9.13 8.06 -4.02
N PRO A 18 -10.35 8.53 -3.68
CA PRO A 18 -10.73 9.91 -3.92
C PRO A 18 -9.86 10.89 -3.13
N ASP A 19 -9.23 11.83 -3.84
CA ASP A 19 -8.42 12.89 -3.28
C ASP A 19 -9.28 14.06 -2.84
N ARG A 20 -9.76 13.96 -1.60
CA ARG A 20 -10.57 15.01 -0.98
C ARG A 20 -9.79 16.30 -0.72
N SER A 21 -8.47 16.26 -0.71
CA SER A 21 -7.64 17.46 -0.50
C SER A 21 -7.66 18.38 -1.72
N ARG A 22 -7.82 17.82 -2.92
CA ARG A 22 -7.96 18.55 -4.19
C ARG A 22 -9.42 18.73 -4.62
N ARG A 23 -10.33 18.80 -3.66
CA ARG A 23 -11.75 19.09 -3.92
C ARG A 23 -11.93 20.46 -4.57
N ARG A 24 -12.75 20.50 -5.63
CA ARG A 24 -13.12 21.72 -6.34
C ARG A 24 -14.53 22.15 -5.89
N PRO A 25 -14.83 23.47 -5.79
CA PRO A 25 -16.15 23.96 -5.37
C PRO A 25 -17.30 23.50 -6.27
N PHE A 26 -17.00 23.28 -7.55
CA PHE A 26 -17.90 22.69 -8.52
C PHE A 26 -17.06 21.72 -9.37
N GLY A 27 -17.39 20.43 -9.35
CA GLY A 27 -16.68 19.40 -10.12
C GLY A 27 -16.51 18.06 -9.38
N GLN A 28 -16.03 17.05 -10.11
CA GLN A 28 -15.75 15.73 -9.55
C GLN A 28 -14.53 15.78 -8.60
N ILE A 29 -14.55 14.91 -7.59
CA ILE A 29 -13.40 14.72 -6.70
C ILE A 29 -12.33 13.98 -7.52
N PRO A 30 -11.13 14.55 -7.68
CA PRO A 30 -10.07 13.85 -8.41
C PRO A 30 -9.64 12.59 -7.66
N GLU A 31 -9.13 11.61 -8.38
CA GLU A 31 -8.55 10.39 -7.77
C GLU A 31 -7.05 10.56 -7.54
N ALA A 32 -6.54 9.87 -6.52
CA ALA A 32 -5.12 9.74 -6.24
C ALA A 32 -4.72 8.27 -6.18
N LYS A 33 -3.67 7.92 -6.94
CA LYS A 33 -2.98 6.64 -6.82
C LYS A 33 -2.12 6.68 -5.56
N ILE A 34 -2.47 5.86 -4.57
CA ILE A 34 -1.81 5.78 -3.26
C ILE A 34 -0.76 4.68 -3.25
N LEU A 35 -1.09 3.51 -3.81
CA LEU A 35 -0.16 2.39 -3.99
C LEU A 35 -0.09 2.08 -5.48
N THR A 36 1.11 1.83 -5.99
CA THR A 36 1.34 1.51 -7.41
C THR A 36 2.34 0.38 -7.49
N ASN A 37 1.91 -0.75 -8.06
CA ASN A 37 2.74 -1.92 -8.33
C ASN A 37 3.59 -2.36 -7.12
N ILE A 38 2.92 -2.59 -5.99
CA ILE A 38 3.60 -3.11 -4.80
C ILE A 38 3.55 -4.63 -4.84
N SER A 39 4.71 -5.26 -4.97
CA SER A 39 4.86 -6.71 -4.84
C SER A 39 5.86 -7.01 -3.72
N LEU A 40 5.44 -7.84 -2.74
CA LEU A 40 6.28 -8.21 -1.60
C LEU A 40 5.88 -9.58 -1.07
N ALA A 41 6.84 -10.26 -0.44
CA ALA A 41 6.61 -11.50 0.27
C ALA A 41 7.25 -11.42 1.66
N ILE A 42 6.61 -12.02 2.65
CA ILE A 42 7.10 -12.12 4.03
C ILE A 42 7.06 -13.60 4.41
N ASN A 43 8.20 -14.13 4.84
CA ASN A 43 8.27 -15.50 5.35
C ASN A 43 7.95 -15.57 6.84
N GLU A 44 7.60 -16.75 7.33
CA GLU A 44 7.42 -16.99 8.76
C GLU A 44 8.68 -16.62 9.56
N GLY A 45 8.50 -15.82 10.61
CA GLY A 45 9.57 -15.34 11.47
C GLY A 45 10.30 -14.09 10.96
N GLU A 46 9.95 -13.56 9.79
CA GLU A 46 10.45 -12.27 9.31
C GLU A 46 9.61 -11.11 9.85
N SER A 47 10.22 -9.93 9.90
CA SER A 47 9.55 -8.67 10.24
C SER A 47 9.82 -7.65 9.14
N LEU A 48 8.76 -7.04 8.62
CA LEU A 48 8.84 -6.00 7.59
C LEU A 48 8.56 -4.63 8.21
N GLY A 49 9.52 -3.71 8.09
CA GLY A 49 9.36 -2.30 8.45
C GLY A 49 9.07 -1.46 7.21
N VAL A 50 7.95 -0.71 7.22
CA VAL A 50 7.61 0.22 6.13
C VAL A 50 7.89 1.66 6.58
N VAL A 51 8.81 2.35 5.88
CA VAL A 51 9.25 3.72 6.20
C VAL A 51 9.06 4.68 5.02
N GLY A 52 9.07 5.99 5.29
CA GLY A 52 8.90 7.04 4.28
C GLY A 52 8.12 8.24 4.79
N ASP A 53 8.02 9.30 3.98
CA ASP A 53 7.41 10.58 4.35
C ASP A 53 5.90 10.51 4.64
N SER A 54 5.38 11.50 5.35
CA SER A 54 3.94 11.63 5.56
C SER A 54 3.18 11.62 4.23
N GLY A 55 2.13 10.81 4.13
CA GLY A 55 1.32 10.68 2.91
C GLY A 55 1.83 9.66 1.86
N SER A 56 2.97 9.00 2.08
CA SER A 56 3.54 8.05 1.10
C SER A 56 2.79 6.70 0.93
N GLY A 57 1.64 6.52 1.58
CA GLY A 57 0.83 5.30 1.46
C GLY A 57 1.11 4.17 2.45
N LYS A 58 2.04 4.33 3.42
CA LYS A 58 2.39 3.28 4.41
C LYS A 58 1.20 2.74 5.19
N THR A 59 0.37 3.64 5.74
CA THR A 59 -0.84 3.25 6.48
C THR A 59 -1.85 2.56 5.57
N SER A 60 -1.90 2.93 4.29
CA SER A 60 -2.76 2.26 3.32
C SER A 60 -2.25 0.86 2.98
N LEU A 61 -0.94 0.70 2.82
CA LEU A 61 -0.30 -0.60 2.59
C LEU A 61 -0.54 -1.58 3.75
N GLY A 62 -0.52 -1.10 5.00
CA GLY A 62 -0.79 -1.95 6.17
C GLY A 62 -2.27 -2.21 6.46
N ARG A 63 -3.20 -1.55 5.75
CA ARG A 63 -4.66 -1.68 5.96
C ARG A 63 -5.38 -2.43 4.85
N THR A 64 -4.80 -2.46 3.67
CA THR A 64 -5.36 -3.12 2.48
C THR A 64 -4.94 -4.57 2.50
#